data_AF-A0AAF0V2A5-F1
#
_entry.id   AF-A0AAF0V2A5-F1
#
_cell.length_a   1.000
_cell.length_b   1.000
_cell.length_c   1.000
_cell.angle_alpha   90.00
_cell.angle_beta   90.00
_cell.angle_gamma   90.00
#
_symmetry.space_group_name_H-M   'P 1'
#
loop_
_entity.id
_entity.type
_entity.pdbx_description
1 polymer ?
#
loop_
_entity_poly.entity_id
_entity_poly.type
_entity_poly.pdbx_seq_one_letter_code
_entity_poly.pdbx_strand_id
1 'polypeptide(L)'
;MDEDLDKRGFKAVVNEVEHLAATPNLGDFFPFLGVIDLHGLTRRLKDLSKVFDEFLEKIIDEHVQARDQKQSKDFVDTMLDIMQSGEAEFQFDRRDIKAILFLRYFITFMYFYC
;
A
#
# COMPACT_ATOMS: atom_id res chain seq x y z
N MET A 1 -9.53 -18.01 -12.95
CA MET A 1 -8.34 -17.93 -13.81
C MET A 1 -7.75 -16.52 -13.76
N ASP A 2 -8.60 -15.52 -13.59
CA ASP A 2 -8.29 -14.09 -13.45
C ASP A 2 -7.55 -13.78 -12.14
N GLU A 3 -7.82 -14.53 -11.07
CA GLU A 3 -7.15 -14.41 -9.76
C GLU A 3 -5.63 -14.62 -9.84
N ASP A 4 -5.15 -15.54 -10.68
CA ASP A 4 -3.72 -15.73 -10.95
C ASP A 4 -3.15 -14.64 -11.87
N LEU A 5 -3.98 -13.97 -12.66
CA LEU A 5 -3.56 -12.85 -13.48
C LEU A 5 -3.43 -11.59 -12.62
N ASP A 6 -4.34 -11.39 -11.69
CA ASP A 6 -4.30 -10.33 -10.68
C ASP A 6 -3.12 -10.53 -9.74
N LYS A 7 -2.88 -11.75 -9.23
CA LYS A 7 -1.70 -12.07 -8.39
C LYS A 7 -0.37 -11.93 -9.13
N ARG A 8 -0.30 -12.32 -10.42
CA ARG A 8 0.92 -12.14 -11.23
C ARG A 8 1.14 -10.69 -11.67
N GLY A 9 0.06 -9.97 -12.01
CA GLY A 9 0.09 -8.54 -12.32
C GLY A 9 0.48 -7.72 -11.10
N PHE A 10 -0.13 -7.99 -9.95
CA PHE A 10 0.23 -7.43 -8.65
C PHE A 10 1.70 -7.71 -8.31
N LYS A 11 2.18 -8.96 -8.43
CA LYS A 11 3.58 -9.28 -8.20
C LYS A 11 4.51 -8.54 -9.18
N ALA A 12 4.13 -8.40 -10.45
CA ALA A 12 4.90 -7.62 -11.42
C ALA A 12 4.95 -6.13 -11.06
N VAL A 13 3.84 -5.56 -10.57
CA VAL A 13 3.75 -4.16 -10.12
C VAL A 13 4.54 -3.94 -8.83
N VAL A 14 4.43 -4.84 -7.84
CA VAL A 14 5.26 -4.80 -6.63
C VAL A 14 6.73 -4.89 -7.02
N ASN A 15 7.12 -5.84 -7.86
CA ASN A 15 8.50 -5.93 -8.36
C ASN A 15 8.93 -4.65 -9.12
N GLU A 16 8.05 -3.99 -9.88
CA GLU A 16 8.38 -2.72 -10.55
C GLU A 16 8.54 -1.57 -9.55
N VAL A 17 7.73 -1.54 -8.48
CA VAL A 17 7.86 -0.56 -7.38
C VAL A 17 9.12 -0.81 -6.58
N GLU A 18 9.40 -2.05 -6.19
CA GLU A 18 10.63 -2.47 -5.53
C GLU A 18 11.84 -2.09 -6.40
N HIS A 19 11.78 -2.34 -7.71
CA HIS A 19 12.85 -1.98 -8.62
C HIS A 19 13.02 -0.47 -8.78
N LEU A 20 11.94 0.31 -8.88
CA LEU A 20 11.99 1.78 -8.96
C LEU A 20 12.47 2.42 -7.65
N ALA A 21 12.08 1.87 -6.50
CA ALA A 21 12.52 2.33 -5.18
C ALA A 21 13.97 1.91 -4.87
N ALA A 22 14.43 0.76 -5.40
CA ALA A 22 15.82 0.31 -5.32
C ALA A 22 16.72 0.86 -6.44
N THR A 23 16.18 1.62 -7.42
CA THR A 23 16.98 2.25 -8.47
C THR A 23 17.68 3.49 -7.88
N PRO A 24 19.02 3.55 -7.84
CA PRO A 24 19.73 4.61 -7.14
C PRO A 24 19.75 5.91 -7.95
N ASN A 25 18.70 6.71 -7.80
CA ASN A 25 18.84 8.18 -7.74
C ASN A 25 17.85 8.80 -6.75
N LEU A 26 17.92 8.29 -5.52
CA LEU A 26 17.32 8.91 -4.37
C LEU A 26 18.13 10.20 -4.02
N GLY A 27 17.85 11.36 -4.67
CA GLY A 27 18.72 12.58 -4.64
C GLY A 27 18.37 13.88 -3.84
N ASP A 28 17.11 14.33 -3.72
CA ASP A 28 16.59 15.49 -2.88
C ASP A 28 15.14 15.28 -2.34
N PHE A 29 14.76 15.62 -1.09
CA PHE A 29 13.60 15.08 -0.31
C PHE A 29 13.72 13.58 0.12
N PHE A 30 14.09 13.20 1.36
CA PHE A 30 14.32 14.09 2.51
C PHE A 30 15.50 15.04 2.23
N PRO A 31 16.72 14.54 1.93
CA PRO A 31 17.37 14.87 0.64
C PRO A 31 17.55 13.71 -0.39
N PHE A 32 16.50 12.98 -0.81
CA PHE A 32 16.61 11.74 -1.62
C PHE A 32 15.55 11.42 -2.75
N LEU A 33 15.07 12.36 -3.59
CA LEU A 33 14.29 12.17 -4.85
C LEU A 33 14.48 13.20 -6.01
N GLY A 34 14.92 14.45 -5.75
CA GLY A 34 14.77 15.61 -6.64
C GLY A 34 15.58 15.72 -7.94
N VAL A 35 16.43 14.73 -8.27
CA VAL A 35 17.19 14.71 -9.54
C VAL A 35 16.63 13.72 -10.57
N ILE A 36 15.51 13.03 -10.29
CA ILE A 36 14.89 12.12 -11.26
C ILE A 36 13.98 12.90 -12.20
N ASP A 37 14.22 12.78 -13.51
CA ASP A 37 13.50 13.47 -14.60
C ASP A 37 11.97 13.37 -14.44
N LEU A 38 11.39 14.47 -13.93
CA LEU A 38 10.13 14.44 -13.18
C LEU A 38 8.95 13.99 -14.04
N HIS A 39 8.95 14.28 -15.33
CA HIS A 39 7.77 14.01 -16.16
C HIS A 39 7.52 12.51 -16.39
N GLY A 40 8.60 11.72 -16.50
CA GLY A 40 8.53 10.27 -16.65
C GLY A 40 8.24 9.56 -15.33
N LEU A 41 8.97 9.93 -14.27
CA LEU A 41 8.80 9.30 -12.96
C LEU A 41 7.46 9.65 -12.32
N THR A 42 7.02 10.92 -12.31
CA THR A 42 5.74 11.31 -11.71
C THR A 42 4.56 10.60 -12.38
N ARG A 43 4.62 10.34 -13.70
CA ARG A 43 3.61 9.54 -14.38
C ARG A 43 3.62 8.09 -13.89
N ARG A 44 4.78 7.44 -13.82
CA ARG A 44 4.91 6.07 -13.29
C ARG A 44 4.42 6.00 -11.84
N LEU A 45 4.89 6.86 -10.95
CA LEU A 45 4.45 6.93 -9.56
C LEU A 45 2.93 7.14 -9.43
N LYS A 46 2.33 7.95 -10.30
CA LYS A 46 0.87 8.16 -10.33
C LYS A 46 0.10 6.92 -10.79
N ASP A 47 0.62 6.20 -11.77
CA ASP A 47 -0.02 4.97 -12.24
C ASP A 47 0.18 3.82 -11.22
N LEU A 48 1.35 3.71 -10.59
CA LEU A 48 1.63 2.80 -9.47
C LEU A 48 0.77 3.11 -8.24
N SER A 49 0.58 4.39 -7.91
CA SER A 49 -0.30 4.81 -6.82
C SER A 49 -1.74 4.35 -6.99
N LYS A 50 -2.25 4.27 -8.23
CA LYS A 50 -3.59 3.71 -8.49
C LYS A 50 -3.62 2.20 -8.24
N VAL A 51 -2.61 1.46 -8.72
CA VAL A 51 -2.57 0.01 -8.53
C VAL A 51 -2.42 -0.36 -7.05
N PHE A 52 -1.64 0.41 -6.27
CA PHE A 52 -1.62 0.25 -4.82
C PHE A 52 -2.95 0.61 -4.16
N ASP A 53 -3.63 1.67 -4.62
CA ASP A 53 -4.93 2.06 -4.08
C ASP A 53 -5.98 0.96 -4.30
N GLU A 54 -6.04 0.40 -5.51
CA GLU A 54 -6.90 -0.73 -5.89
C GLU A 54 -6.52 -2.02 -5.13
N PHE A 55 -5.24 -2.30 -4.94
CA PHE A 55 -4.76 -3.47 -4.20
C PHE A 55 -5.10 -3.38 -2.70
N LEU A 56 -4.85 -2.23 -2.08
CA LEU A 56 -5.15 -2.03 -0.66
C LEU A 56 -6.67 -1.97 -0.43
N GLU A 57 -7.45 -1.49 -1.40
CA GLU A 57 -8.93 -1.59 -1.36
C GLU A 57 -9.39 -3.05 -1.37
N LYS A 58 -8.82 -3.89 -2.26
CA LYS A 58 -9.10 -5.34 -2.30
C LYS A 58 -8.77 -6.03 -0.98
N ILE A 59 -7.62 -5.73 -0.37
CA ILE A 59 -7.27 -6.25 0.97
C ILE A 59 -8.37 -5.90 1.98
N ILE A 60 -8.81 -4.64 2.02
CA ILE A 60 -9.83 -4.22 3.00
C ILE A 60 -11.17 -4.91 2.70
N ASP A 61 -11.56 -5.06 1.43
CA ASP A 61 -12.77 -5.78 1.05
C ASP A 61 -12.74 -7.27 1.40
N GLU A 62 -11.61 -7.95 1.22
CA GLU A 62 -11.41 -9.34 1.68
C GLU A 62 -11.62 -9.45 3.20
N HIS A 63 -11.11 -8.49 3.98
CA HIS A 63 -11.28 -8.48 5.44
C HIS A 63 -12.72 -8.16 5.87
N VAL A 64 -13.39 -7.24 5.17
CA VAL A 64 -14.82 -6.94 5.40
C VAL A 64 -15.71 -8.15 5.07
N GLN A 65 -15.42 -8.88 4.00
CA GLN A 65 -16.21 -10.06 3.58
C GLN A 65 -15.92 -11.32 4.42
N ALA A 66 -14.68 -11.53 4.84
CA ALA A 66 -14.26 -12.70 5.61
C ALA A 66 -14.47 -12.57 7.13
N ARG A 67 -14.94 -11.42 7.62
CA ARG A 67 -14.97 -11.04 9.05
C ARG A 67 -15.61 -12.08 9.97
N ASP A 68 -16.71 -12.69 9.56
CA ASP A 68 -17.44 -13.69 10.37
C ASP A 68 -16.85 -15.12 10.25
N GLN A 69 -15.89 -15.33 9.35
CA GLN A 69 -15.29 -16.64 9.04
C GLN A 69 -13.87 -16.77 9.60
N LYS A 70 -13.26 -15.67 10.05
CA LYS A 70 -11.84 -15.59 10.43
C LYS A 70 -11.65 -15.92 11.92
N GLN A 71 -10.93 -17.00 12.22
CA GLN A 71 -10.68 -17.45 13.60
C GLN A 71 -9.66 -16.58 14.37
N SER A 72 -8.91 -15.73 13.67
CA SER A 72 -7.89 -14.85 14.24
C SER A 72 -7.97 -13.46 13.60
N LYS A 73 -8.01 -12.41 14.44
CA LYS A 73 -7.93 -11.02 13.99
C LYS A 73 -6.48 -10.61 13.74
N ASP A 74 -6.26 -9.80 12.71
CA ASP A 74 -5.00 -9.11 12.47
C ASP A 74 -5.14 -7.58 12.54
N PHE A 75 -4.13 -6.88 12.03
CA PHE A 75 -4.04 -5.42 12.06
C PHE A 75 -5.15 -4.73 11.24
N VAL A 76 -5.58 -5.30 10.11
CA VAL A 76 -6.65 -4.73 9.28
C VAL A 76 -8.00 -4.94 9.97
N ASP A 77 -8.25 -6.14 10.51
CA ASP A 77 -9.47 -6.42 11.29
C ASP A 77 -9.58 -5.46 12.49
N THR A 78 -8.46 -5.22 13.20
CA THR A 78 -8.42 -4.34 14.36
C THR A 78 -8.73 -2.88 13.99
N MET A 79 -8.17 -2.36 12.90
CA MET A 79 -8.49 -0.99 12.44
C MET A 79 -9.95 -0.87 11.98
N LEU A 80 -10.49 -1.89 11.30
CA LEU A 80 -11.90 -1.92 10.90
C LEU A 80 -12.86 -1.94 12.09
N ASP A 81 -12.51 -2.66 13.16
CA ASP A 81 -13.28 -2.66 14.41
C ASP A 81 -13.27 -1.28 15.08
N ILE A 82 -12.11 -0.63 15.22
CA ILE A 82 -12.00 0.72 15.82
C ILE A 82 -12.74 1.76 14.97
N MET A 83 -12.66 1.66 13.64
CA MET A 83 -13.38 2.54 12.70
C MET A 83 -14.91 2.41 12.87
N GLN A 84 -15.40 1.21 13.18
CA GLN A 84 -16.83 0.94 13.35
C GLN A 84 -17.35 1.14 14.77
N SER A 85 -16.52 1.00 15.82
CA SER A 85 -16.95 1.26 17.19
C SER A 85 -17.22 2.73 17.44
N GLY A 86 -16.56 3.62 16.69
CA GLY A 86 -16.68 5.07 16.86
C GLY A 86 -16.02 5.59 18.15
N GLU A 87 -15.20 4.76 18.79
CA GLU A 87 -14.50 5.08 20.05
C GLU A 87 -13.22 5.89 19.84
N ALA A 88 -12.75 6.04 18.60
CA ALA A 88 -11.58 6.84 18.27
C ALA A 88 -11.85 8.35 18.48
N GLU A 89 -10.88 9.04 19.10
CA GLU A 89 -10.93 10.50 19.32
C GLU A 89 -10.98 11.32 18.02
N PHE A 90 -10.65 10.71 16.88
CA PHE A 90 -10.76 11.26 15.54
C PHE A 90 -11.53 10.31 14.64
N GLN A 91 -12.35 10.85 13.74
CA GLN A 91 -12.92 10.05 12.65
C GLN A 91 -11.82 9.77 11.63
N PHE A 92 -11.67 8.49 11.28
CA PHE A 92 -10.82 8.02 10.19
C PHE A 92 -11.61 7.05 9.33
N ASP A 93 -11.18 6.86 8.09
CA ASP A 93 -11.86 6.00 7.13
C ASP A 93 -10.90 5.03 6.43
N ARG A 94 -11.42 4.31 5.43
CA ARG A 94 -10.66 3.30 4.65
C ARG A 94 -9.39 3.91 4.03
N ARG A 95 -9.37 5.20 3.69
CA ARG A 95 -8.19 5.89 3.13
C ARG A 95 -7.05 5.97 4.15
N ASP A 96 -7.37 6.22 5.43
CA ASP A 96 -6.38 6.25 6.50
C ASP A 96 -5.82 4.84 6.77
N ILE A 97 -6.68 3.82 6.73
CA ILE A 97 -6.27 2.40 6.77
C ILE A 97 -5.30 2.09 5.62
N LYS A 98 -5.63 2.47 4.37
CA LYS A 98 -4.75 2.29 3.20
C LYS A 98 -3.43 3.04 3.38
N ALA A 99 -3.45 4.27 3.88
CA ALA A 99 -2.24 5.06 4.13
C ALA A 99 -1.32 4.42 5.18
N ILE A 100 -1.87 3.92 6.30
CA ILE A 100 -1.09 3.25 7.35
C ILE A 100 -0.51 1.92 6.85
N LEU A 101 -1.28 1.14 6.08
CA LEU A 101 -0.78 -0.08 5.44
C LEU A 101 0.36 0.25 4.45
N PHE A 102 0.16 1.23 3.56
CA PHE A 102 1.19 1.67 2.62
C PHE A 102 2.47 2.11 3.34
N LEU A 103 2.36 2.96 4.37
CA LEU A 103 3.50 3.40 5.18
C LEU A 103 4.20 2.20 5.84
N ARG A 104 3.46 1.23 6.39
CA ARG A 104 4.04 0.02 6.98
C ARG A 104 4.80 -0.83 5.95
N TYR A 105 4.25 -1.04 4.76
CA TYR A 105 4.94 -1.76 3.68
C TYR A 105 6.17 -0.98 3.19
N PHE A 106 6.04 0.33 2.96
CA PHE A 106 7.12 1.20 2.49
C PHE A 106 8.28 1.28 3.50
N ILE A 107 7.98 1.45 4.79
CA ILE A 107 8.97 1.45 5.87
C ILE A 107 9.64 0.06 5.95
N THR A 108 8.88 -1.03 5.92
CA THR A 108 9.44 -2.39 5.95
C THR A 108 10.35 -2.63 4.75
N PHE A 109 9.95 -2.20 3.55
CA PHE A 109 10.78 -2.26 2.35
C PHE A 109 12.09 -1.48 2.55
N MET A 110 12.03 -0.21 2.97
CA MET A 110 13.23 0.59 3.22
C MET A 110 14.17 -0.02 4.27
N TYR A 111 13.63 -0.64 5.34
CA TYR A 111 14.45 -1.25 6.39
C TYR A 111 15.11 -2.60 6.03
N PHE A 112 14.60 -3.29 5.01
CA PHE A 112 15.12 -4.61 4.59
C PHE A 112 15.84 -4.60 3.23
N TYR A 113 15.66 -3.55 2.42
CA TYR A 113 16.15 -3.48 1.04
C TYR A 113 17.02 -2.23 0.75
N CYS A 114 17.30 -1.38 1.74
CA CYS A 114 18.31 -0.32 1.72
C CYS A 114 19.26 -0.45 2.92
#